data_AF-A0AAU1PUW7-F1
#
_entry.id   AF-A0AAU1PUW7-F1
#
_cell.length_a   1.000
_cell.length_b   1.000
_cell.length_c   1.000
_cell.angle_alpha   90.00
_cell.angle_beta   90.00
_cell.angle_gamma   90.00
#
_symmetry.space_group_name_H-M   'P 1'
#
loop_
_entity.id
_entity.type
_entity.pdbx_description
1 polymer ?
#
loop_
_entity_poly.entity_id
_entity_poly.type
_entity_poly.pdbx_seq_one_letter_code
_entity_poly.pdbx_strand_id
1 'polypeptide(L)'
;MTNTDRCPAAHPEDPTPCSGPPVVTVVDAFGAGDDGCEHHGARLLASITGARVFALPDAPEGSAIRVFKAASHTRPFAWYENAPRTEPSQLSDAENRAGHTDPATGEGFDAPTPAAAYGDGKLDVLREGAALLRESTRRSVGELDDDPGRERDYLLRRAALADRMAVDAPGDDQFEHDAVGTAEALLAWDRRHPEQVRGPIGPGSPEWDPSARPYVRQEWAARPRLVIPADLDAWNPSDAQDWLTALHEDPTVTPAELADATRAVNAAILGDAED
;
A
#
# COMPACT_ATOMS: atom_id res chain seq x y z
N MET A 1 7.79 -55.27 -9.73
CA MET A 1 7.50 -54.03 -8.99
C MET A 1 6.68 -53.16 -9.92
N THR A 2 5.37 -53.36 -9.91
CA THR A 2 4.42 -52.72 -10.82
C THR A 2 4.12 -51.30 -10.33
N ASN A 3 4.15 -50.37 -11.27
CA ASN A 3 3.93 -48.92 -11.13
C ASN A 3 2.58 -48.63 -10.43
N THR A 4 2.62 -48.48 -9.11
CA THR A 4 1.53 -48.14 -8.17
C THR A 4 2.14 -47.11 -7.21
N ASP A 5 1.63 -45.91 -6.99
CA ASP A 5 0.39 -45.29 -7.42
C ASP A 5 0.65 -43.79 -7.48
N ARG A 6 0.56 -43.19 -8.67
CA ARG A 6 0.42 -41.74 -8.73
C ARG A 6 -0.93 -41.42 -8.10
N CYS A 7 -0.99 -40.42 -7.23
CA CYS A 7 -2.27 -40.00 -6.64
C CYS A 7 -3.24 -39.55 -7.75
N PRO A 8 -4.56 -39.70 -7.57
CA PRO A 8 -5.56 -39.30 -8.56
C PRO A 8 -5.39 -37.88 -9.12
N ALA A 9 -4.98 -36.92 -8.27
CA ALA A 9 -4.75 -35.54 -8.70
C ALA A 9 -3.54 -35.35 -9.64
N ALA A 10 -2.72 -36.37 -9.85
CA ALA A 10 -1.51 -36.27 -10.65
C ALA A 10 -1.86 -36.36 -12.14
N HIS A 11 -1.80 -35.22 -12.85
CA HIS A 11 -2.13 -35.17 -14.28
C HIS A 11 -1.33 -36.21 -15.08
N PRO A 12 -1.92 -36.92 -16.06
CA PRO A 12 -1.24 -37.96 -16.82
C PRO A 12 0.07 -37.50 -17.47
N GLU A 13 0.12 -36.25 -17.91
CA GLU A 13 1.30 -35.65 -18.56
C GLU A 13 2.29 -35.00 -17.59
N ASP A 14 1.95 -34.87 -16.31
CA ASP A 14 2.91 -34.39 -15.32
C ASP A 14 3.92 -35.52 -15.02
N PRO A 15 5.22 -35.38 -15.32
CA PRO A 15 6.19 -36.44 -15.10
C PRO A 15 6.66 -36.54 -13.65
N THR A 16 6.27 -35.60 -12.78
CA THR A 16 6.82 -35.53 -11.42
C THR A 16 6.26 -36.63 -10.51
N PRO A 17 7.13 -37.23 -9.67
CA PRO A 17 6.70 -38.24 -8.71
C PRO A 17 5.84 -37.63 -7.60
N CYS A 18 5.01 -38.44 -6.95
CA CYS A 18 4.26 -37.99 -5.77
C CYS A 18 5.22 -37.72 -4.60
N SER A 19 4.92 -36.69 -3.81
CA SER A 19 5.71 -36.30 -2.63
C SER A 19 5.26 -37.00 -1.33
N GLY A 20 4.32 -37.95 -1.42
CA GLY A 20 3.71 -38.61 -0.28
C GLY A 20 2.34 -39.21 -0.62
N PRO A 21 1.61 -39.71 0.38
CA PRO A 21 0.24 -40.19 0.18
C PRO A 21 -0.72 -39.03 -0.15
N PRO A 22 -1.92 -39.32 -0.66
CA PRO A 22 -2.98 -38.32 -0.74
C PRO A 22 -3.32 -37.75 0.64
N VAL A 23 -3.42 -36.43 0.73
CA VAL A 23 -3.75 -35.69 1.97
C VAL A 23 -4.77 -34.58 1.73
N VAL A 24 -5.12 -34.30 0.48
CA VAL A 24 -6.15 -33.31 0.11
C VAL A 24 -7.05 -33.85 -0.98
N THR A 25 -8.26 -33.30 -1.09
CA THR A 25 -9.13 -33.43 -2.25
C THR A 25 -9.23 -32.06 -2.92
N VAL A 26 -8.93 -31.99 -4.22
CA VAL A 26 -9.19 -30.79 -5.04
C VAL A 26 -10.52 -31.00 -5.74
N VAL A 27 -11.44 -30.06 -5.57
CA VAL A 27 -12.80 -30.13 -6.10
C VAL A 27 -13.03 -28.98 -7.08
N ASP A 28 -13.48 -29.28 -8.29
CA ASP A 28 -13.79 -28.30 -9.31
C ASP A 28 -15.09 -27.50 -9.00
N ALA A 29 -15.44 -26.58 -9.89
CA ALA A 29 -16.64 -25.76 -9.75
C ALA A 29 -17.96 -26.56 -9.83
N PHE A 30 -17.94 -27.77 -10.42
CA PHE A 30 -19.10 -28.65 -10.58
C PHE A 30 -19.21 -29.70 -9.46
N GLY A 31 -18.23 -29.75 -8.56
CA GLY A 31 -18.21 -30.67 -7.43
C GLY A 31 -17.50 -32.01 -7.70
N ALA A 32 -16.90 -32.20 -8.87
CA ALA A 32 -16.03 -33.35 -9.11
C ALA A 32 -14.67 -33.11 -8.43
N GLY A 33 -14.11 -34.13 -7.79
CA GLY A 33 -12.84 -33.96 -7.09
C GLY A 33 -11.95 -35.17 -7.13
N ASP A 34 -10.65 -34.90 -7.04
CA ASP A 34 -9.58 -35.88 -7.05
C ASP A 34 -8.68 -35.72 -5.82
N ASP A 35 -8.33 -36.86 -5.21
CA ASP A 35 -7.45 -36.90 -4.06
C ASP A 35 -5.98 -36.77 -4.51
N GLY A 36 -5.21 -35.94 -3.80
CA GLY A 36 -3.85 -35.58 -4.16
C GLY A 36 -2.91 -35.53 -2.97
N CYS A 37 -1.63 -35.86 -3.22
CA CYS A 37 -0.55 -35.45 -2.32
C CYS A 37 -0.38 -33.92 -2.35
N GLU A 38 0.36 -33.31 -1.42
CA GLU A 38 0.49 -31.83 -1.39
C GLU A 38 1.04 -31.27 -2.70
N HIS A 39 1.98 -31.97 -3.35
CA HIS A 39 2.59 -31.55 -4.61
C HIS A 39 1.60 -31.57 -5.79
N HIS A 40 0.97 -32.70 -6.07
CA HIS A 40 0.02 -32.81 -7.19
C HIS A 40 -1.30 -32.09 -6.92
N GLY A 41 -1.74 -32.03 -5.65
CA GLY A 41 -2.90 -31.23 -5.26
C GLY A 41 -2.70 -29.74 -5.57
N ALA A 42 -1.52 -29.19 -5.31
CA ALA A 42 -1.22 -27.78 -5.62
C ALA A 42 -1.22 -27.51 -7.13
N ARG A 43 -0.62 -28.40 -7.93
CA ARG A 43 -0.58 -28.27 -9.39
C ARG A 43 -1.94 -28.43 -10.05
N LEU A 44 -2.77 -29.36 -9.54
CA LEU A 44 -4.15 -29.52 -10.00
C LEU A 44 -4.99 -28.29 -9.65
N LEU A 45 -4.91 -27.82 -8.40
CA LEU A 45 -5.62 -26.62 -7.94
C LEU A 45 -5.24 -25.39 -8.80
N ALA A 46 -3.96 -25.20 -9.09
CA ALA A 46 -3.49 -24.11 -9.94
C ALA A 46 -3.96 -24.20 -11.40
N SER A 47 -4.41 -25.38 -11.87
CA SER A 47 -4.77 -25.60 -13.28
C SER A 47 -6.29 -25.59 -13.53
N ILE A 48 -7.12 -25.52 -12.49
CA ILE A 48 -8.58 -25.56 -12.61
C ILE A 48 -9.19 -24.26 -12.07
N THR A 49 -9.83 -23.50 -12.95
CA THR A 49 -10.55 -22.28 -12.57
C THR A 49 -11.71 -22.59 -11.62
N GLY A 50 -11.76 -21.88 -10.50
CA GLY A 50 -12.82 -22.03 -9.50
C GLY A 50 -12.72 -23.29 -8.63
N ALA A 51 -11.60 -24.03 -8.70
CA ALA A 51 -11.38 -25.17 -7.83
C ALA A 51 -11.15 -24.76 -6.37
N ARG A 52 -11.46 -25.69 -5.47
CA ARG A 52 -11.30 -25.58 -4.02
C ARG A 52 -10.51 -26.77 -3.51
N VAL A 53 -9.82 -26.60 -2.38
CA VAL A 53 -9.06 -27.67 -1.75
C VAL A 53 -9.57 -27.94 -0.33
N PHE A 54 -9.71 -29.21 0.00
CA PHE A 54 -10.11 -29.69 1.32
C PHE A 54 -9.08 -30.69 1.83
N ALA A 55 -8.83 -30.71 3.13
CA ALA A 55 -7.96 -31.73 3.74
C ALA A 55 -8.74 -33.04 3.88
N LEU A 56 -8.07 -34.18 3.67
CA LEU A 56 -8.64 -35.50 3.99
C LEU A 56 -8.75 -35.69 5.52
N PRO A 57 -9.65 -36.56 6.01
CA PRO A 57 -9.90 -36.73 7.46
C PRO A 57 -8.65 -37.06 8.29
N ASP A 58 -7.74 -37.86 7.74
CA ASP A 58 -6.51 -38.30 8.42
C ASP A 58 -5.27 -37.52 7.97
N ALA A 59 -5.46 -36.40 7.24
CA ALA A 59 -4.36 -35.59 6.75
C ALA A 59 -3.67 -34.83 7.90
N PRO A 60 -2.35 -34.56 7.78
CA PRO A 60 -1.68 -33.66 8.68
C PRO A 60 -2.36 -32.28 8.75
N GLU A 61 -2.37 -31.67 9.93
CA GLU A 61 -2.98 -30.36 10.12
C GLU A 61 -2.39 -29.33 9.15
N GLY A 62 -3.27 -28.51 8.58
CA GLY A 62 -2.88 -27.45 7.64
C GLY A 62 -2.49 -27.91 6.24
N SER A 63 -2.62 -29.19 5.87
CA SER A 63 -2.31 -29.67 4.50
C SER A 63 -3.05 -28.87 3.42
N ALA A 64 -4.35 -28.61 3.58
CA ALA A 64 -5.11 -27.80 2.62
C ALA A 64 -4.57 -26.36 2.49
N ILE A 65 -4.14 -25.75 3.60
CA ILE A 65 -3.56 -24.39 3.59
C ILE A 65 -2.21 -24.38 2.88
N ARG A 66 -1.35 -25.37 3.13
CA ARG A 66 -0.06 -25.50 2.44
C ARG A 66 -0.26 -25.69 0.94
N VAL A 67 -1.20 -26.54 0.54
CA VAL A 67 -1.56 -26.75 -0.88
C VAL A 67 -2.09 -25.47 -1.51
N PHE A 68 -3.01 -24.77 -0.84
CA PHE A 68 -3.55 -23.50 -1.32
C PHE A 68 -2.45 -22.45 -1.54
N LYS A 69 -1.55 -22.28 -0.58
CA LYS A 69 -0.40 -21.36 -0.69
C LYS A 69 0.59 -21.80 -1.78
N ALA A 70 0.85 -23.09 -1.93
CA ALA A 70 1.72 -23.59 -2.99
C ALA A 70 1.11 -23.36 -4.38
N ALA A 71 -0.21 -23.57 -4.52
CA ALA A 71 -0.93 -23.35 -5.76
C ALA A 71 -0.87 -21.89 -6.22
N SER A 72 -0.94 -20.91 -5.31
CA SER A 72 -0.88 -19.48 -5.70
C SER A 72 0.45 -19.07 -6.36
N HIS A 73 1.52 -19.82 -6.12
CA HIS A 73 2.84 -19.61 -6.76
C HIS A 73 3.10 -20.60 -7.91
N THR A 74 2.15 -21.47 -8.21
CA THR A 74 2.27 -22.48 -9.27
C THR A 74 1.54 -21.99 -10.51
N ARG A 75 2.20 -22.03 -11.67
CA ARG A 75 1.56 -21.70 -12.94
C ARG A 75 0.57 -22.80 -13.37
N PRO A 76 -0.54 -22.47 -14.03
CA PRO A 76 -1.44 -23.45 -14.64
C PRO A 76 -0.69 -24.37 -15.62
N PHE A 77 -1.00 -25.67 -15.60
CA PHE A 77 -0.35 -26.68 -16.44
C PHE A 77 1.18 -26.62 -16.33
N ALA A 78 1.70 -26.61 -15.09
CA ALA A 78 3.12 -26.45 -14.79
C ALA A 78 4.03 -27.55 -15.37
N TRP A 79 3.49 -28.61 -15.97
CA TRP A 79 4.25 -29.64 -16.69
C TRP A 79 4.54 -29.27 -18.15
N TYR A 80 3.95 -28.20 -18.69
CA TYR A 80 4.33 -27.65 -19.99
C TYR A 80 5.40 -26.56 -19.82
N GLU A 81 6.67 -26.97 -19.84
CA GLU A 81 7.82 -26.08 -19.64
C GLU A 81 8.04 -25.10 -20.80
N ASN A 82 7.68 -25.48 -22.03
CA ASN A 82 7.98 -24.72 -23.25
C ASN A 82 6.77 -23.99 -23.87
N ALA A 83 5.61 -24.01 -23.21
CA ALA A 83 4.44 -23.30 -23.72
C ALA A 83 4.63 -21.78 -23.55
N PRO A 84 4.42 -20.96 -24.60
CA PRO A 84 4.47 -19.50 -24.45
C PRO A 84 3.42 -19.05 -23.43
N ARG A 85 3.85 -18.18 -22.51
CA ARG A 85 3.04 -17.64 -21.41
C ARG A 85 2.91 -16.13 -21.61
N THR A 86 1.88 -15.72 -22.34
CA THR A 86 1.63 -14.34 -22.73
C THR A 86 0.29 -13.81 -22.23
N GLU A 87 -0.58 -14.68 -21.70
CA GLU A 87 -1.91 -14.33 -21.21
C GLU A 87 -2.01 -14.54 -19.68
N PRO A 88 -2.84 -13.75 -18.97
CA PRO A 88 -3.05 -13.91 -17.53
C PRO A 88 -3.48 -15.33 -17.11
N SER A 89 -4.28 -16.00 -17.94
CA SER A 89 -4.73 -17.39 -17.73
C SER A 89 -3.60 -18.41 -17.71
N GLN A 90 -2.39 -18.02 -18.11
CA GLN A 90 -1.21 -18.87 -18.22
C GLN A 90 -0.18 -18.60 -17.11
N LEU A 91 -0.40 -17.55 -16.31
CA LEU A 91 0.44 -17.14 -15.18
C LEU A 91 -0.14 -17.67 -13.86
N SER A 92 0.71 -17.79 -12.84
CA SER A 92 0.24 -18.06 -11.48
C SER A 92 -0.55 -16.87 -10.91
N ASP A 93 -1.36 -17.12 -9.88
CA ASP A 93 -2.08 -16.04 -9.19
C ASP A 93 -1.13 -14.98 -8.62
N ALA A 94 0.03 -15.39 -8.11
CA ALA A 94 1.06 -14.47 -7.62
C ALA A 94 1.62 -13.59 -8.73
N GLU A 95 1.89 -14.15 -9.92
CA GLU A 95 2.35 -13.39 -11.08
C GLU A 95 1.28 -12.46 -11.63
N ASN A 96 0.03 -12.93 -11.72
CA ASN A 96 -1.09 -12.08 -12.12
C ASN A 96 -1.28 -10.93 -11.15
N ARG A 97 -1.16 -11.18 -9.85
CA ARG A 97 -1.22 -10.13 -8.82
C ARG A 97 -0.08 -9.14 -8.99
N ALA A 98 1.15 -9.62 -9.16
CA ALA A 98 2.32 -8.77 -9.39
C ALA A 98 2.22 -7.97 -10.69
N GLY A 99 1.64 -8.54 -11.75
CA GLY A 99 1.45 -7.90 -13.05
C GLY A 99 0.25 -6.95 -13.12
N HIS A 100 -0.71 -7.05 -12.18
CA HIS A 100 -1.87 -6.16 -12.11
C HIS A 100 -1.68 -4.99 -11.13
N THR A 101 -0.67 -5.07 -10.26
CA THR A 101 -0.32 -3.97 -9.37
C THR A 101 0.82 -3.15 -9.96
N ASP A 102 0.55 -1.89 -10.27
CA ASP A 102 1.59 -0.93 -10.64
C ASP A 102 1.70 0.16 -9.57
N PRO A 103 2.72 0.09 -8.70
CA PRO A 103 2.95 1.10 -7.68
C PRO A 103 3.15 2.51 -8.22
N ALA A 104 3.65 2.68 -9.45
CA ALA A 104 3.87 4.00 -10.03
C ALA A 104 2.55 4.69 -10.36
N THR A 105 1.59 3.96 -10.94
CA THR A 105 0.27 4.49 -11.30
C THR A 105 -0.77 4.36 -10.20
N GLY A 106 -0.58 3.42 -9.27
CA GLY A 106 -1.59 3.03 -8.28
C GLY A 106 -2.60 2.01 -8.82
N GLU A 107 -2.40 1.46 -10.02
CA GLU A 107 -3.26 0.39 -10.55
C GLU A 107 -3.16 -0.85 -9.66
N GLY A 108 -4.30 -1.49 -9.36
CA GLY A 108 -4.35 -2.65 -8.48
C GLY A 108 -4.32 -2.35 -6.98
N PHE A 109 -4.33 -1.07 -6.58
CA PHE A 109 -4.44 -0.61 -5.19
C PHE A 109 -5.76 0.16 -4.98
N ASP A 110 -6.32 0.07 -3.78
CA ASP A 110 -7.48 0.86 -3.33
C ASP A 110 -7.07 2.30 -2.95
N ALA A 111 -5.78 2.58 -2.91
CA ALA A 111 -5.24 3.91 -2.67
C ALA A 111 -5.45 4.87 -3.87
N PRO A 112 -5.48 6.19 -3.62
CA PRO A 112 -5.57 7.18 -4.70
C PRO A 112 -4.42 7.10 -5.71
N THR A 113 -4.72 7.34 -6.99
CA THR A 113 -3.69 7.52 -8.03
C THR A 113 -2.83 8.76 -7.74
N PRO A 114 -1.60 8.88 -8.32
CA PRO A 114 -0.78 10.08 -8.17
C PRO A 114 -1.51 11.36 -8.58
N ALA A 115 -2.29 11.31 -9.65
CA ALA A 115 -3.08 12.45 -10.11
C ALA A 115 -4.14 12.86 -9.07
N ALA A 116 -4.82 11.90 -8.45
CA ALA A 116 -5.80 12.18 -7.41
C ALA A 116 -5.16 12.74 -6.13
N ALA A 117 -4.01 12.20 -5.72
CA ALA A 117 -3.31 12.60 -4.50
C ALA A 117 -2.60 13.96 -4.63
N TYR A 118 -1.84 14.16 -5.72
CA TYR A 118 -0.92 15.30 -5.88
C TYR A 118 -1.33 16.32 -6.94
N GLY A 119 -2.24 15.95 -7.85
CA GLY A 119 -2.69 16.80 -8.95
C GLY A 119 -3.36 18.10 -8.49
N ASP A 120 -3.79 18.93 -9.42
CA ASP A 120 -4.50 20.20 -9.14
C ASP A 120 -3.75 21.16 -8.18
N GLY A 121 -2.41 21.12 -8.20
CA GLY A 121 -1.57 21.95 -7.33
C GLY A 121 -1.57 21.53 -5.86
N LYS A 122 -2.09 20.34 -5.53
CA LYS A 122 -2.09 19.80 -4.16
C LYS A 122 -0.68 19.53 -3.62
N LEU A 123 0.31 19.40 -4.49
CA LEU A 123 1.72 19.30 -4.16
C LEU A 123 2.58 20.03 -5.20
N ASP A 124 3.15 21.16 -4.82
CA ASP A 124 4.15 21.90 -5.62
C ASP A 124 5.55 21.40 -5.27
N VAL A 125 6.22 20.76 -6.24
CA VAL A 125 7.52 20.11 -6.05
C VAL A 125 8.62 21.09 -5.61
N LEU A 126 8.68 22.28 -6.20
CA LEU A 126 9.73 23.26 -5.90
C LEU A 126 9.54 23.87 -4.52
N ARG A 127 8.29 24.24 -4.21
CA ARG A 127 7.93 24.82 -2.92
C ARG A 127 8.14 23.82 -1.78
N GLU A 128 7.67 22.60 -1.97
CA GLU A 128 7.77 21.54 -0.96
C GLU A 128 9.23 21.13 -0.73
N GLY A 129 10.01 20.98 -1.81
CA GLY A 129 11.44 20.69 -1.72
C GLY A 129 12.21 21.77 -0.95
N ALA A 130 11.93 23.05 -1.20
CA ALA A 130 12.55 24.14 -0.44
C ALA A 130 12.17 24.14 1.05
N ALA A 131 10.92 23.78 1.39
CA ALA A 131 10.48 23.67 2.78
C ALA A 131 11.16 22.51 3.51
N LEU A 132 11.23 21.33 2.89
CA LEU A 132 11.89 20.16 3.46
C LEU A 132 13.40 20.34 3.63
N LEU A 133 14.06 21.07 2.72
CA LEU A 133 15.48 21.41 2.87
C LEU A 133 15.75 22.28 4.11
N ARG A 134 14.90 23.29 4.36
CA ARG A 134 14.98 24.12 5.58
C ARG A 134 14.78 23.28 6.83
N GLU A 135 13.78 22.40 6.81
CA GLU A 135 13.48 21.53 7.94
C GLU A 135 14.60 20.52 8.22
N SER A 136 15.13 19.88 7.17
CA SER A 136 16.28 18.96 7.28
C SER A 136 17.53 19.65 7.84
N THR A 137 17.71 20.94 7.56
CA THR A 137 18.83 21.74 8.09
C THR A 137 18.65 21.97 9.59
N ARG A 138 17.45 22.37 10.05
CA ARG A 138 17.13 22.52 11.49
C ARG A 138 17.34 21.22 12.26
N ARG A 139 16.93 20.10 11.67
CA ARG A 139 17.14 18.75 12.24
C ARG A 139 18.61 18.43 12.45
N SER A 140 19.43 18.80 11.48
CA SER A 140 20.87 18.52 11.51
C SER A 140 21.62 19.35 12.57
N VAL A 141 21.07 20.48 13.00
CA VAL A 141 21.62 21.33 14.08
C VAL A 141 21.02 21.02 15.46
N GLY A 142 20.17 19.99 15.57
CA GLY A 142 19.60 19.55 16.84
C GLY A 142 18.46 20.43 17.37
N GLU A 143 17.88 21.28 16.53
CA GLU A 143 16.70 22.10 16.85
C GLU A 143 15.41 21.28 16.64
N LEU A 144 15.27 20.15 17.35
CA LEU A 144 14.11 19.28 17.24
C LEU A 144 13.23 19.34 18.48
N ASP A 145 11.93 19.40 18.22
CA ASP A 145 10.86 19.17 19.19
C ASP A 145 10.54 17.67 19.15
N ASP A 146 10.42 17.00 20.30
CA ASP A 146 10.10 15.56 20.42
C ASP A 146 8.61 15.26 20.10
N ASP A 147 7.96 16.12 19.30
CA ASP A 147 6.56 15.99 18.92
C ASP A 147 6.38 14.91 17.83
N PRO A 148 5.71 13.78 18.13
CA PRO A 148 5.45 12.73 17.15
C PRO A 148 4.65 13.22 15.94
N GLY A 149 3.79 14.22 16.12
CA GLY A 149 2.99 14.79 15.03
C GLY A 149 3.86 15.50 13.98
N ARG A 150 4.83 16.30 14.44
CA ARG A 150 5.82 16.95 13.55
C ARG A 150 6.75 15.95 12.87
N GLU A 151 7.20 14.92 13.57
CA GLU A 151 8.01 13.86 12.97
C GLU A 151 7.25 13.17 11.84
N ARG A 152 5.99 12.81 12.09
CA ARG A 152 5.15 12.18 11.09
C ARG A 152 4.90 13.09 9.89
N ASP A 153 4.55 14.36 10.11
CA ASP A 153 4.28 15.30 9.03
C ASP A 153 5.51 15.47 8.14
N TYR A 154 6.70 15.55 8.72
CA TYR A 154 7.96 15.58 7.98
C TYR A 154 8.15 14.31 7.11
N LEU A 155 7.97 13.12 7.69
CA LEU A 155 8.11 11.86 6.96
C LEU A 155 7.10 11.76 5.80
N LEU A 156 5.84 12.14 6.04
CA LEU A 156 4.78 12.12 5.03
C LEU A 156 5.10 13.08 3.88
N ARG A 157 5.51 14.32 4.19
CA ARG A 157 5.88 15.33 3.19
C ARG A 157 7.08 14.88 2.36
N ARG A 158 8.10 14.33 3.01
CA ARG A 158 9.28 13.79 2.33
C ARG A 158 8.92 12.63 1.40
N ALA A 159 8.10 11.70 1.85
CA ALA A 159 7.67 10.55 1.05
C ALA A 159 6.79 10.98 -0.14
N ALA A 160 5.85 11.91 0.08
CA ALA A 160 4.98 12.42 -0.98
C ALA A 160 5.78 13.17 -2.07
N LEU A 161 6.76 13.98 -1.67
CA LEU A 161 7.64 14.66 -2.62
C LEU A 161 8.45 13.67 -3.45
N ALA A 162 9.07 12.67 -2.82
CA ALA A 162 9.86 11.66 -3.51
C ALA A 162 8.99 10.85 -4.50
N ASP A 163 7.81 10.39 -4.06
CA ASP A 163 6.86 9.68 -4.93
C ASP A 163 6.40 10.56 -6.11
N ARG A 164 6.14 11.85 -5.88
CA ARG A 164 5.78 12.80 -6.95
C ARG A 164 6.92 12.98 -7.97
N MET A 165 8.16 13.10 -7.50
CA MET A 165 9.33 13.22 -8.39
C MET A 165 9.53 11.96 -9.24
N ALA A 166 9.36 10.77 -8.66
CA ALA A 166 9.42 9.50 -9.39
C ALA A 166 8.31 9.39 -10.45
N VAL A 167 7.10 9.90 -10.18
CA VAL A 167 6.00 9.94 -11.15
C VAL A 167 6.29 10.91 -12.29
N ASP A 168 6.92 12.06 -12.01
CA ASP A 168 7.24 13.07 -13.02
C ASP A 168 8.46 12.71 -13.89
N ALA A 169 9.32 11.80 -13.41
CA ALA A 169 10.51 11.32 -14.10
C ALA A 169 10.53 9.79 -14.20
N PRO A 170 9.62 9.19 -15.00
CA PRO A 170 9.52 7.74 -15.11
C PRO A 170 10.80 7.14 -15.69
N GLY A 171 11.30 6.04 -15.10
CA GLY A 171 12.51 5.35 -15.51
C GLY A 171 13.81 5.94 -14.97
N ASP A 172 13.74 6.90 -14.04
CA ASP A 172 14.90 7.33 -13.26
C ASP A 172 15.01 6.45 -11.99
N ASP A 173 15.93 5.50 -12.04
CA ASP A 173 16.16 4.53 -10.96
C ASP A 173 16.42 5.19 -9.59
N GLN A 174 17.04 6.39 -9.57
CA GLN A 174 17.34 7.09 -8.32
C GLN A 174 16.06 7.64 -7.69
N PHE A 175 15.19 8.29 -8.48
CA PHE A 175 13.92 8.78 -7.96
C PHE A 175 12.99 7.64 -7.54
N GLU A 176 12.97 6.54 -8.29
CA GLU A 176 12.22 5.35 -7.92
C GLU A 176 12.71 4.76 -6.59
N HIS A 177 14.03 4.62 -6.43
CA HIS A 177 14.63 4.12 -5.20
C HIS A 177 14.32 5.03 -3.99
N ASP A 178 14.45 6.35 -4.16
CA ASP A 178 14.17 7.32 -3.09
C ASP A 178 12.68 7.34 -2.71
N ALA A 179 11.78 7.22 -3.69
CA ALA A 179 10.34 7.13 -3.44
C ALA A 179 9.98 5.88 -2.62
N VAL A 180 10.56 4.72 -2.97
CA VAL A 180 10.34 3.47 -2.21
C VAL A 180 10.91 3.60 -0.80
N GLY A 181 12.18 4.02 -0.66
CA GLY A 181 12.84 4.09 0.65
C GLY A 181 12.17 5.08 1.61
N THR A 182 11.71 6.23 1.12
CA THR A 182 10.99 7.21 1.95
C THR A 182 9.56 6.76 2.30
N ALA A 183 8.86 6.08 1.38
CA ALA A 183 7.57 5.48 1.65
C ALA A 183 7.67 4.38 2.73
N GLU A 184 8.67 3.51 2.65
CA GLU A 184 8.93 2.48 3.65
C GLU A 184 9.26 3.07 5.02
N ALA A 185 10.02 4.17 5.07
CA ALA A 185 10.33 4.86 6.31
C ALA A 185 9.06 5.41 7.00
N LEU A 186 8.16 6.05 6.24
CA LEU A 186 6.86 6.47 6.75
C LEU A 186 6.03 5.28 7.25
N LEU A 187 5.90 4.23 6.44
CA LEU A 187 5.11 3.05 6.78
C LEU A 187 5.63 2.36 8.06
N ALA A 188 6.96 2.24 8.20
CA ALA A 188 7.59 1.66 9.39
C ALA A 188 7.42 2.55 10.63
N TRP A 189 7.35 3.87 10.47
CA TRP A 189 7.03 4.78 11.56
C TRP A 189 5.56 4.63 11.98
N ASP A 190 4.63 4.63 11.03
CA ASP A 190 3.18 4.51 11.28
C ASP A 190 2.79 3.14 11.86
N ARG A 191 3.50 2.06 11.52
CA ARG A 191 3.33 0.75 12.18
C ARG A 191 3.61 0.80 13.69
N ARG A 192 4.48 1.72 14.13
CA ARG A 192 4.80 1.94 15.55
C ARG A 192 3.90 2.98 16.22
N HIS A 193 3.20 3.80 15.43
CA HIS A 193 2.35 4.90 15.89
C HIS A 193 0.99 4.88 15.14
N PRO A 194 0.21 3.79 15.24
CA PRO A 194 -1.01 3.63 14.47
C PRO A 194 -2.07 4.71 14.77
N GLU A 195 -2.00 5.35 15.93
CA GLU A 195 -2.87 6.46 16.34
C GLU A 195 -2.72 7.72 15.49
N GLN A 196 -1.64 7.84 14.73
CA GLN A 196 -1.34 9.01 13.90
C GLN A 196 -1.78 8.85 12.44
N VAL A 197 -2.15 7.63 12.04
CA VAL A 197 -2.59 7.27 10.68
C VAL A 197 -3.92 7.96 10.37
N ARG A 198 -4.05 8.47 9.14
CA ARG A 198 -5.24 9.24 8.71
C ARG A 198 -6.06 8.54 7.65
N GLY A 199 -5.41 7.72 6.82
CA GLY A 199 -6.09 7.04 5.73
C GLY A 199 -6.92 5.82 6.18
N PRO A 200 -7.87 5.39 5.33
CA PRO A 200 -8.81 4.33 5.67
C PRO A 200 -8.17 2.93 5.81
N ILE A 201 -7.06 2.68 5.10
CA ILE A 201 -6.38 1.38 5.12
C ILE A 201 -5.11 1.50 5.97
N GLY A 202 -5.06 0.76 7.06
CA GLY A 202 -3.99 0.86 8.05
C GLY A 202 -2.61 0.42 7.53
N PRO A 203 -1.52 0.81 8.22
CA PRO A 203 -0.13 0.55 7.79
C PRO A 203 0.29 -0.94 7.90
N GLY A 204 -0.55 -1.78 8.51
CA GLY A 204 -0.36 -3.23 8.57
C GLY A 204 -1.02 -4.01 7.43
N SER A 205 -1.68 -3.33 6.47
CA SER A 205 -2.34 -4.00 5.37
C SER A 205 -1.32 -4.72 4.46
N PRO A 206 -1.57 -5.99 4.06
CA PRO A 206 -0.74 -6.70 3.10
C PRO A 206 -0.80 -6.08 1.70
N GLU A 207 -1.75 -5.19 1.45
CA GLU A 207 -1.83 -4.43 0.20
C GLU A 207 -0.58 -3.60 -0.06
N TRP A 208 0.15 -3.20 0.99
CA TRP A 208 1.38 -2.40 0.86
C TRP A 208 2.64 -3.23 0.62
N ASP A 209 2.53 -4.57 0.58
CA ASP A 209 3.68 -5.46 0.41
C ASP A 209 4.37 -5.32 -0.96
N PRO A 210 3.65 -5.13 -2.09
CA PRO A 210 4.31 -4.87 -3.37
C PRO A 210 5.03 -3.52 -3.40
N SER A 211 4.52 -2.52 -2.68
CA SER A 211 5.15 -1.22 -2.50
C SER A 211 4.41 -0.38 -1.46
N ALA A 212 5.17 0.40 -0.68
CA ALA A 212 4.62 1.39 0.25
C ALA A 212 4.19 2.71 -0.44
N ARG A 213 4.48 2.91 -1.73
CA ARG A 213 4.16 4.18 -2.42
C ARG A 213 2.66 4.51 -2.45
N PRO A 214 1.75 3.56 -2.72
CA PRO A 214 0.31 3.83 -2.67
C PRO A 214 -0.18 4.22 -1.27
N TYR A 215 0.43 3.67 -0.21
CA TYR A 215 0.15 4.09 1.17
C TYR A 215 0.43 5.59 1.38
N VAL A 216 1.54 6.11 0.86
CA VAL A 216 1.87 7.55 0.93
C VAL A 216 0.78 8.41 0.30
N ARG A 217 0.26 8.00 -0.86
CA ARG A 217 -0.80 8.74 -1.57
C ARG A 217 -2.10 8.78 -0.78
N GLN A 218 -2.46 7.68 -0.12
CA GLN A 218 -3.60 7.64 0.78
C GLN A 218 -3.43 8.62 1.93
N GLU A 219 -2.30 8.55 2.63
CA GLU A 219 -2.04 9.40 3.79
C GLU A 219 -1.95 10.88 3.40
N TRP A 220 -1.37 11.18 2.23
CA TRP A 220 -1.32 12.53 1.68
C TRP A 220 -2.72 13.05 1.32
N ALA A 221 -3.54 12.23 0.67
CA ALA A 221 -4.91 12.62 0.32
C ALA A 221 -5.80 12.83 1.56
N ALA A 222 -5.54 12.09 2.64
CA ALA A 222 -6.21 12.24 3.93
C ALA A 222 -5.62 13.36 4.81
N ARG A 223 -4.53 14.02 4.39
CA ARG A 223 -3.89 15.11 5.15
C ARG A 223 -4.78 16.36 5.12
N PRO A 224 -5.27 16.87 6.28
CA PRO A 224 -5.80 18.23 6.36
C PRO A 224 -4.75 19.21 5.84
N ARG A 225 -5.12 19.99 4.83
CA ARG A 225 -4.22 20.97 4.20
C ARG A 225 -3.90 22.15 5.13
N LEU A 226 -4.86 22.54 5.96
CA LEU A 226 -4.70 23.51 7.04
C LEU A 226 -5.36 22.94 8.29
N VAL A 227 -4.66 22.99 9.42
CA VAL A 227 -5.24 22.68 10.74
C VAL A 227 -5.42 24.00 11.47
N ILE A 228 -6.67 24.43 11.61
CA ILE A 228 -7.04 25.58 12.43
C ILE A 228 -7.02 25.10 13.90
N PRO A 229 -6.28 25.77 14.81
CA PRO A 229 -6.29 25.44 16.23
C PRO A 229 -7.71 25.42 16.79
N ALA A 230 -8.08 24.34 17.48
CA ALA A 230 -9.43 24.18 18.03
C ALA A 230 -9.68 25.06 19.26
N ASP A 231 -8.63 25.57 19.88
CA ASP A 231 -8.60 26.40 21.09
C ASP A 231 -8.29 27.87 20.78
N LEU A 232 -8.49 28.29 19.52
CA LEU A 232 -8.23 29.66 19.05
C LEU A 232 -8.96 30.73 19.88
N ASP A 233 -10.10 30.39 20.48
CA ASP A 233 -10.89 31.22 21.39
C ASP A 233 -10.21 31.47 22.75
N ALA A 234 -9.29 30.59 23.15
CA ALA A 234 -8.50 30.74 24.36
C ALA A 234 -7.18 31.49 24.13
N TRP A 235 -6.83 31.77 22.87
CA TRP A 235 -5.57 32.43 22.52
C TRP A 235 -5.62 33.93 22.82
N ASN A 236 -4.45 34.53 23.05
CA ASN A 236 -4.35 35.99 23.03
C ASN A 236 -4.63 36.48 21.59
N PRO A 237 -5.39 37.57 21.39
CA PRO A 237 -5.60 38.14 20.06
C PRO A 237 -4.31 38.42 19.27
N SER A 238 -3.20 38.78 19.94
CA SER A 238 -1.91 38.94 19.25
C SER A 238 -1.38 37.62 18.70
N ASP A 239 -1.49 36.54 19.47
CA ASP A 239 -0.95 35.23 19.10
C ASP A 239 -1.75 34.63 17.93
N ALA A 240 -3.07 34.80 17.94
CA ALA A 240 -3.94 34.41 16.83
C ALA A 240 -3.63 35.19 15.54
N GLN A 241 -3.31 36.49 15.67
CA GLN A 241 -2.94 37.33 14.54
C GLN A 241 -1.54 37.01 14.01
N ASP A 242 -0.60 36.70 14.89
CA ASP A 242 0.76 36.25 14.53
C ASP A 242 0.70 34.91 13.79
N TRP A 243 -0.14 33.98 14.23
CA TRP A 243 -0.40 32.73 13.51
C TRP A 243 -1.02 32.98 12.12
N LEU A 244 -2.00 33.87 12.00
CA LEU A 244 -2.59 34.22 10.70
C LEU A 244 -1.59 34.90 9.77
N THR A 245 -0.66 35.69 10.33
CA THR A 245 0.43 36.32 9.59
C THR A 245 1.40 35.26 9.09
N ALA A 246 1.77 34.30 9.94
CA ALA A 246 2.60 33.17 9.54
C ALA A 246 1.93 32.34 8.42
N LEU A 247 0.60 32.19 8.41
CA LEU A 247 -0.13 31.55 7.31
C LEU A 247 -0.12 32.37 6.00
N HIS A 248 -0.15 33.71 6.08
CA HIS A 248 0.01 34.56 4.89
C HIS A 248 1.40 34.42 4.28
N GLU A 249 2.41 34.20 5.12
CA GLU A 249 3.79 34.00 4.71
C GLU A 249 4.07 32.55 4.30
N ASP A 250 3.23 31.59 4.71
CA ASP A 250 3.35 30.19 4.33
C ASP A 250 2.84 30.00 2.90
N PRO A 251 3.74 29.76 1.93
CA PRO A 251 3.35 29.64 0.55
C PRO A 251 2.54 28.35 0.30
N THR A 252 2.46 27.42 1.25
CA THR A 252 1.70 26.17 1.09
C THR A 252 0.20 26.34 1.36
N VAL A 253 -0.22 27.46 1.97
CA VAL A 253 -1.62 27.76 2.27
C VAL A 253 -2.30 28.33 1.04
N THR A 254 -3.42 27.73 0.63
CA THR A 254 -4.22 28.25 -0.50
C THR A 254 -5.03 29.48 -0.10
N PRO A 255 -5.44 30.34 -1.06
CA PRO A 255 -6.30 31.49 -0.76
C PRO A 255 -7.62 31.11 -0.07
N ALA A 256 -8.18 29.93 -0.37
CA ALA A 256 -9.40 29.44 0.28
C ALA A 256 -9.15 29.07 1.75
N GLU A 257 -8.08 28.32 2.03
CA GLU A 257 -7.68 27.98 3.40
C GLU A 257 -7.34 29.22 4.22
N LEU A 258 -6.66 30.19 3.62
CA LEU A 258 -6.35 31.45 4.27
C LEU A 258 -7.61 32.25 4.60
N ALA A 259 -8.61 32.24 3.72
CA ALA A 259 -9.91 32.84 3.98
C ALA A 259 -10.63 32.12 5.12
N ASP A 260 -10.53 30.80 5.21
CA ASP A 260 -11.11 30.00 6.30
C ASP A 260 -10.42 30.30 7.64
N ALA A 261 -9.08 30.33 7.66
CA ALA A 261 -8.27 30.72 8.80
C ALA A 261 -8.61 32.12 9.30
N THR A 262 -8.73 33.07 8.35
CA THR A 262 -9.08 34.46 8.66
C THR A 262 -10.47 34.54 9.31
N ARG A 263 -11.44 33.76 8.82
CA ARG A 263 -12.78 33.70 9.44
C ARG A 263 -12.72 33.13 10.85
N ALA A 264 -11.96 32.06 11.06
CA ALA A 264 -11.81 31.45 12.39
C ALA A 264 -11.15 32.40 13.41
N VAL A 265 -10.08 33.11 13.01
CA VAL A 265 -9.40 34.09 13.87
C VAL A 265 -10.32 35.27 14.19
N ASN A 266 -11.04 35.78 13.20
CA ASN A 266 -11.99 36.88 13.43
C ASN A 266 -13.12 36.48 14.38
N ALA A 267 -13.66 35.27 14.26
CA ALA A 267 -14.68 34.75 15.17
C ALA A 267 -14.14 34.62 16.61
N ALA A 268 -12.92 34.11 16.77
CA ALA A 268 -12.28 33.99 18.07
C ALA A 268 -12.00 35.35 18.74
N ILE A 269 -11.54 36.35 17.98
CA ILE A 269 -11.17 37.67 18.52
C ILE A 269 -12.39 38.55 18.81
N LEU A 270 -13.37 38.58 17.90
CA LEU A 270 -14.51 39.49 17.99
C LEU A 270 -15.68 38.90 18.78
N GLY A 271 -15.63 37.60 19.09
CA GLY A 271 -16.77 36.81 19.52
C GLY A 271 -17.76 36.63 18.37
N ASP A 272 -18.55 35.55 18.40
CA ASP A 272 -19.68 35.39 17.49
C ASP A 272 -20.65 36.57 17.71
N ALA A 273 -20.55 37.59 16.87
CA ALA A 273 -21.60 38.59 16.71
C ALA A 273 -22.74 37.93 15.93
N GLU A 274 -23.42 36.97 16.55
CA GLU A 274 -24.69 36.45 16.06
C GLU A 274 -25.78 37.54 16.26
N ASP A 275 -26.28 38.07 15.14
CA ASP A 275 -27.62 38.68 15.01
C ASP A 275 -28.70 37.59 14.89
#